data_AF-A0A2N7JR71-F1
#
_entry.id   AF-A0A2N7JR71-F1
#
_cell.length_a   1.000
_cell.length_b   1.000
_cell.length_c   1.000
_cell.angle_alpha   90.00
_cell.angle_beta   90.00
_cell.angle_gamma   90.00
#
_symmetry.space_group_name_H-M   'P 1'
#
loop_
_entity.id
_entity.type
_entity.pdbx_description
1 polymer ?
#
loop_
_entity_poly.entity_id
_entity_poly.type
_entity_poly.pdbx_seq_one_letter_code
_entity_poly.pdbx_strand_id
1 'polypeptide(L)'
;MTSNTVGVNVCASLAGACIDIFDTGTGKLFTNSPSVDYLDSIGGSATNGTYTENGSFGPTGDFYRFEWTNANALCTTYNTLSLGGRTNWRLATRDELKGELYDIFGNMFTARGWPPSTGYWSATPDGSLYYYVYLDYGDVRSLNPSTTLYASCVSNP
;
A
#
# COMPACT_ATOMS: atom_id res chain seq x y z
N MET A 1 -33.76 -5.15 -24.86
CA MET A 1 -32.76 -4.47 -24.02
C MET A 1 -31.57 -5.39 -23.89
N THR A 2 -30.46 -5.06 -24.53
CA THR A 2 -29.19 -5.78 -24.39
C THR A 2 -28.52 -5.31 -23.11
N SER A 3 -28.42 -6.20 -22.13
CA SER A 3 -27.65 -5.97 -20.92
C SER A 3 -26.17 -5.90 -21.30
N ASN A 4 -25.57 -4.72 -21.23
CA ASN A 4 -24.13 -4.59 -21.32
C ASN A 4 -23.59 -4.97 -19.94
N THR A 5 -23.09 -6.19 -19.80
CA THR A 5 -22.27 -6.56 -18.66
C THR A 5 -21.04 -5.67 -18.67
N VAL A 6 -21.04 -4.62 -17.84
CA VAL A 6 -19.84 -3.86 -17.52
C VAL A 6 -18.91 -4.87 -16.87
N GLY A 7 -17.87 -5.29 -17.59
CA GLY A 7 -16.79 -6.07 -17.03
C GLY A 7 -16.11 -5.20 -15.98
N VAL A 8 -16.60 -5.28 -14.73
CA VAL A 8 -15.88 -4.75 -13.59
C VAL A 8 -14.61 -5.59 -13.56
N ASN A 9 -13.48 -4.98 -13.91
CA ASN A 9 -12.17 -5.63 -13.82
C ASN A 9 -11.84 -5.74 -12.33
N VAL A 10 -12.53 -6.66 -11.65
CA VAL A 10 -12.23 -7.03 -10.28
C VAL A 10 -10.87 -7.71 -10.35
N CYS A 11 -9.89 -7.10 -9.72
CA CYS A 11 -8.54 -7.60 -9.73
C CYS A 11 -8.53 -9.05 -9.22
N ALA A 12 -8.08 -9.97 -10.07
CA ALA A 12 -7.98 -11.38 -9.71
C ALA A 12 -6.96 -11.59 -8.57
N SER A 13 -5.95 -10.73 -8.48
CA SER A 13 -4.95 -10.70 -7.42
C SER A 13 -4.26 -9.34 -7.35
N LEU A 14 -3.85 -8.92 -6.15
CA LEU A 14 -3.00 -7.74 -5.93
C LEU A 14 -1.52 -7.99 -6.28
N ALA A 15 -1.16 -9.23 -6.63
CA ALA A 15 0.16 -9.57 -7.17
C ALA A 15 0.31 -9.25 -8.67
N GLY A 16 -0.80 -9.08 -9.40
CA GLY A 16 -0.78 -8.71 -10.82
C GLY A 16 -0.78 -7.20 -11.02
N ALA A 17 -1.12 -6.74 -12.23
CA ALA A 17 -1.20 -5.31 -12.58
C ALA A 17 -2.42 -4.59 -11.98
N CYS A 18 -2.57 -4.66 -10.65
CA CYS A 18 -3.63 -4.03 -9.90
C CYS A 18 -3.13 -3.44 -8.57
N ILE A 19 -3.77 -2.33 -8.18
CA ILE A 19 -3.70 -1.74 -6.86
C ILE A 19 -5.09 -1.72 -6.23
N ASP A 20 -5.17 -2.01 -4.94
CA ASP A 20 -6.37 -1.75 -4.15
C ASP A 20 -6.43 -0.26 -3.83
N ILE A 21 -7.60 0.35 -4.02
CA ILE A 21 -7.92 1.71 -3.58
C ILE A 21 -9.07 1.57 -2.60
N PHE A 22 -8.72 1.40 -1.33
CA PHE A 22 -9.66 1.02 -0.28
C PHE A 22 -10.21 2.25 0.44
N ASP A 23 -11.53 2.43 0.36
CA ASP A 23 -12.26 3.42 1.16
C ASP A 23 -12.67 2.82 2.50
N THR A 24 -12.25 3.44 3.61
CA THR A 24 -12.63 3.00 4.97
C THR A 24 -14.05 3.41 5.38
N GLY A 25 -14.83 3.99 4.45
CA GLY A 25 -16.20 4.45 4.66
C GLY A 25 -16.32 5.94 4.99
N THR A 26 -15.20 6.67 4.96
CA THR A 26 -15.14 8.12 5.24
C THR A 26 -14.81 8.95 4.00
N GLY A 27 -14.63 8.30 2.84
CA GLY A 27 -14.08 8.92 1.63
C GLY A 27 -12.55 9.00 1.64
N LYS A 28 -11.90 8.67 2.76
CA LYS A 28 -10.44 8.50 2.84
C LYS A 28 -10.06 7.19 2.15
N LEU A 29 -9.09 7.27 1.25
CA LEU A 29 -8.61 6.13 0.45
C LEU A 29 -7.22 5.71 0.90
N PHE A 30 -6.98 4.40 0.90
CA PHE A 30 -5.67 3.79 1.14
C PHE A 30 -5.27 2.84 0.01
N THR A 31 -3.97 2.63 -0.18
CA THR A 31 -3.44 1.64 -1.12
C THR A 31 -2.66 0.53 -0.44
N ASN A 32 -2.64 -0.67 -1.02
CA ASN A 32 -1.62 -1.67 -0.67
C ASN A 32 -0.23 -1.25 -1.19
N SER A 33 0.81 -2.00 -0.78
CA SER A 33 2.12 -1.90 -1.44
C SER A 33 2.01 -2.45 -2.85
N PRO A 34 2.51 -1.74 -3.88
CA PRO A 34 2.33 -2.17 -5.25
C PRO A 34 3.12 -3.44 -5.57
N SER A 35 2.51 -4.32 -6.36
CA SER A 35 3.25 -5.39 -7.04
C SER A 35 4.22 -4.81 -8.07
N VAL A 36 5.16 -5.64 -8.52
CA VAL A 36 6.04 -5.30 -9.64
C VAL A 36 5.20 -5.03 -10.89
N ASP A 37 4.30 -5.95 -11.24
CA ASP A 37 3.41 -5.85 -12.40
C ASP A 37 2.60 -4.55 -12.41
N TYR A 38 2.05 -4.13 -11.27
CA TYR A 38 1.26 -2.90 -11.19
C TYR A 38 2.13 -1.66 -11.35
N LEU A 39 3.21 -1.53 -10.57
CA LEU A 39 3.99 -0.30 -10.60
C LEU A 39 4.68 -0.11 -11.96
N ASP A 40 5.15 -1.20 -12.59
CA ASP A 40 5.73 -1.15 -13.92
C ASP A 40 4.68 -0.75 -14.98
N SER A 41 3.44 -1.26 -14.86
CA SER A 41 2.36 -0.94 -15.81
C SER A 41 1.97 0.55 -15.83
N ILE A 42 2.23 1.29 -14.75
CA ILE A 42 1.95 2.72 -14.65
C ILE A 42 3.19 3.60 -14.91
N GLY A 43 4.31 3.00 -15.32
CA GLY A 43 5.56 3.70 -15.67
C GLY A 43 6.60 3.78 -14.55
N GLY A 44 6.37 3.12 -13.41
CA GLY A 44 7.35 2.98 -12.34
C GLY A 44 7.35 4.11 -11.30
N SER A 45 8.14 3.91 -10.25
CA SER A 45 8.56 4.94 -9.29
C SER A 45 9.96 4.57 -8.75
N ALA A 46 10.57 5.43 -7.94
CA ALA A 46 11.80 5.07 -7.26
C ALA A 46 11.53 3.94 -6.25
N THR A 47 12.33 2.86 -6.30
CA THR A 47 12.19 1.69 -5.43
C THR A 47 13.56 1.24 -4.91
N ASN A 48 13.59 0.31 -3.95
CA ASN A 48 14.83 -0.21 -3.35
C ASN A 48 14.89 -1.75 -3.40
N GLY A 49 14.23 -2.36 -4.40
CA GLY A 49 14.18 -3.80 -4.63
C GLY A 49 12.80 -4.39 -4.39
N THR A 50 12.74 -5.72 -4.44
CA THR A 50 11.48 -6.48 -4.39
C THR A 50 11.50 -7.51 -3.26
N TYR A 51 10.32 -8.03 -2.91
CA TYR A 51 10.15 -9.19 -2.06
C TYR A 51 9.10 -10.12 -2.69
N THR A 52 9.38 -11.41 -2.72
CA THR A 52 8.46 -12.43 -3.21
C THR A 52 7.62 -12.96 -2.06
N GLU A 53 6.34 -12.57 -2.03
CA GLU A 53 5.33 -13.19 -1.19
C GLU A 53 5.02 -14.59 -1.73
N ASN A 54 5.09 -15.62 -0.89
CA ASN A 54 5.06 -17.02 -1.34
C ASN A 54 3.66 -17.68 -1.27
N GLY A 55 2.62 -16.94 -0.87
CA GLY A 55 1.27 -17.49 -0.71
C GLY A 55 0.93 -18.01 0.69
N SER A 56 1.92 -18.18 1.59
CA SER A 56 1.67 -18.80 2.91
C SER A 56 0.93 -17.87 3.87
N PHE A 57 1.30 -16.59 3.86
CA PHE A 57 0.74 -15.56 4.75
C PHE A 57 0.42 -14.26 4.00
N GLY A 58 0.46 -14.29 2.67
CA GLY A 58 0.29 -13.14 1.78
C GLY A 58 -0.05 -13.60 0.35
N PRO A 59 -0.36 -12.70 -0.58
CA PRO A 59 -0.66 -13.05 -1.97
C PRO A 59 0.59 -13.58 -2.68
N THR A 60 0.52 -14.63 -3.50
CA THR A 60 1.72 -15.09 -4.24
C THR A 60 2.12 -14.08 -5.31
N GLY A 61 3.33 -13.51 -5.21
CA GLY A 61 3.91 -12.63 -6.23
C GLY A 61 4.99 -11.68 -5.72
N ASP A 62 5.51 -10.85 -6.62
CA ASP A 62 6.59 -9.91 -6.32
C ASP A 62 6.06 -8.52 -6.03
N PHE A 63 6.52 -7.93 -4.93
CA PHE A 63 6.13 -6.60 -4.48
C PHE A 63 7.35 -5.71 -4.28
N TYR A 64 7.22 -4.44 -4.67
CA TYR A 64 8.29 -3.47 -4.45
C TYR A 64 8.41 -3.11 -2.97
N ARG A 65 9.66 -2.91 -2.55
CA ARG A 65 10.04 -2.38 -1.23
C ARG A 65 10.74 -1.03 -1.40
N PHE A 66 10.61 -0.21 -0.38
CA PHE A 66 10.99 1.19 -0.41
C PHE A 66 11.75 1.56 0.86
N GLU A 67 12.84 2.31 0.69
CA GLU A 67 13.33 3.21 1.73
C GLU A 67 12.31 4.33 1.94
N TRP A 68 12.34 4.96 3.12
CA TRP A 68 11.30 5.92 3.52
C TRP A 68 11.13 7.08 2.54
N THR A 69 12.23 7.60 1.98
CA THR A 69 12.19 8.66 0.96
C THR A 69 11.51 8.19 -0.32
N ASN A 70 11.77 6.96 -0.76
CA ASN A 70 11.18 6.39 -1.97
C ASN A 70 9.70 6.01 -1.75
N ALA A 71 9.31 5.65 -0.53
CA ALA A 71 7.91 5.46 -0.16
C ALA A 71 7.11 6.77 -0.29
N ASN A 72 7.71 7.92 0.05
CA ASN A 72 7.09 9.22 -0.21
C ASN A 72 7.05 9.58 -1.71
N ALA A 73 8.11 9.23 -2.45
CA ALA A 73 8.16 9.42 -3.90
C ALA A 73 7.06 8.62 -4.63
N LEU A 74 6.75 7.40 -4.16
CA LEU A 74 5.64 6.59 -4.66
C LEU A 74 4.30 7.35 -4.60
N CYS A 75 4.00 7.98 -3.47
CA CYS A 75 2.76 8.75 -3.33
C CYS A 75 2.76 10.00 -4.23
N THR A 76 3.94 10.58 -4.50
CA THR A 76 4.08 11.66 -5.50
C THR A 76 3.81 11.15 -6.91
N THR A 77 4.29 9.96 -7.28
CA THR A 77 3.93 9.30 -8.55
C THR A 77 2.42 9.13 -8.68
N TYR A 78 1.74 8.67 -7.62
CA TYR A 78 0.29 8.51 -7.62
C TYR A 78 -0.45 9.85 -7.79
N ASN A 79 0.09 10.94 -7.26
CA ASN A 79 -0.44 12.29 -7.50
C ASN A 79 -0.31 12.72 -8.95
N THR A 80 0.86 12.53 -9.56
CA THR A 80 1.11 12.87 -10.97
C THR A 80 0.15 12.11 -11.89
N LEU A 81 -0.14 10.85 -11.58
CA LEU A 81 -1.03 10.00 -12.36
C LEU A 81 -2.51 10.17 -12.02
N SER A 82 -2.84 11.01 -11.03
CA SER A 82 -4.20 11.17 -10.53
C SER A 82 -4.86 9.83 -10.17
N LEU A 83 -4.11 8.96 -9.48
CA LEU A 83 -4.57 7.60 -9.15
C LEU A 83 -5.92 7.65 -8.42
N GLY A 84 -6.90 6.86 -8.87
CA GLY A 84 -8.25 6.87 -8.32
C GLY A 84 -8.97 8.22 -8.45
N GLY A 85 -8.54 9.09 -9.37
CA GLY A 85 -9.06 10.44 -9.53
C GLY A 85 -8.56 11.45 -8.48
N ARG A 86 -7.52 11.12 -7.71
CA ARG A 86 -7.01 11.96 -6.61
C ARG A 86 -5.56 12.40 -6.82
N THR A 87 -5.24 13.61 -6.37
CA THR A 87 -3.91 14.25 -6.53
C THR A 87 -3.30 14.73 -5.20
N ASN A 88 -3.78 14.21 -4.08
CA ASN A 88 -3.39 14.56 -2.71
C ASN A 88 -2.97 13.32 -1.89
N TRP A 89 -2.48 12.28 -2.56
CA TRP A 89 -1.81 11.12 -1.98
C TRP A 89 -0.58 11.55 -1.20
N ARG A 90 -0.45 11.01 0.01
CA ARG A 90 0.74 11.11 0.86
C ARG A 90 1.00 9.77 1.53
N LEU A 91 2.20 9.58 2.07
CA LEU A 91 2.46 8.39 2.88
C LEU A 91 1.52 8.39 4.10
N ALA A 92 0.95 7.23 4.41
CA ALA A 92 0.06 7.07 5.56
C ALA A 92 0.79 7.40 6.88
N THR A 93 0.06 7.93 7.86
CA THR A 93 0.60 8.10 9.22
C THR A 93 0.50 6.81 10.03
N ARG A 94 1.19 6.77 11.17
CA ARG A 94 1.19 5.60 12.07
C ARG A 94 -0.23 5.32 12.55
N ASP A 95 -0.96 6.37 12.94
CA ASP A 95 -2.31 6.24 13.49
C ASP A 95 -3.32 5.83 12.42
N GLU A 96 -3.11 6.24 11.17
CA GLU A 96 -3.93 5.77 10.04
C GLU A 96 -3.69 4.27 9.74
N LEU A 97 -2.43 3.83 9.71
CA LEU A 97 -2.12 2.41 9.50
C LEU A 97 -2.58 1.52 10.67
N LYS A 98 -2.33 1.97 11.90
CA LYS A 98 -2.64 1.20 13.10
C LYS A 98 -4.12 1.31 13.46
N GLY A 99 -4.61 2.52 13.66
CA GLY A 99 -5.95 2.77 14.19
C GLY A 99 -7.05 2.70 13.14
N GLU A 100 -6.82 3.18 11.92
CA GLU A 100 -7.87 3.23 10.89
C GLU A 100 -7.87 2.02 9.95
N LEU A 101 -6.74 1.31 9.81
CA LEU A 101 -6.67 0.05 9.07
C LEU A 101 -6.66 -1.16 9.99
N TYR A 102 -5.55 -1.42 10.68
CA TYR A 102 -5.38 -2.68 11.40
C TYR A 102 -6.39 -2.86 12.55
N ASP A 103 -6.59 -1.87 13.41
CA ASP A 103 -7.48 -2.02 14.57
C ASP A 103 -8.95 -2.18 14.19
N ILE A 104 -9.34 -1.76 12.99
CA ILE A 104 -10.72 -1.88 12.47
C ILE A 104 -10.91 -3.17 11.68
N PHE A 105 -9.99 -3.50 10.77
CA PHE A 105 -10.15 -4.58 9.79
C PHE A 105 -9.30 -5.83 10.11
N GLY A 106 -8.39 -5.73 11.07
CA GLY A 106 -7.47 -6.79 11.45
C GLY A 106 -6.40 -7.04 10.40
N ASN A 107 -6.12 -8.33 10.15
CA ASN A 107 -5.13 -8.74 9.17
C ASN A 107 -5.57 -8.35 7.75
N MET A 108 -4.86 -7.39 7.15
CA MET A 108 -5.19 -6.81 5.85
C MET A 108 -5.01 -7.78 4.68
N PHE A 109 -4.23 -8.85 4.83
CA PHE A 109 -4.22 -9.94 3.86
C PHE A 109 -5.56 -10.68 3.85
N THR A 110 -6.07 -11.06 5.03
CA THR A 110 -7.36 -11.75 5.11
C THR A 110 -8.54 -10.84 4.77
N ALA A 111 -8.44 -9.55 5.09
CA ALA A 111 -9.52 -8.59 4.84
C ALA A 111 -9.56 -8.10 3.38
N ARG A 112 -8.40 -7.89 2.75
CA ARG A 112 -8.27 -7.19 1.46
C ARG A 112 -7.27 -7.81 0.47
N GLY A 113 -6.58 -8.89 0.84
CA GLY A 113 -5.55 -9.52 0.01
C GLY A 113 -4.22 -8.77 -0.05
N TRP A 114 -4.00 -7.79 0.83
CA TRP A 114 -2.77 -6.98 0.85
C TRP A 114 -1.55 -7.83 1.24
N PRO A 115 -0.33 -7.50 0.74
CA PRO A 115 0.90 -8.20 1.10
C PRO A 115 1.36 -7.79 2.51
N PRO A 116 1.50 -8.71 3.48
CA PRO A 116 1.83 -8.33 4.85
C PRO A 116 3.22 -8.79 5.34
N SER A 117 4.01 -9.50 4.52
CA SER A 117 5.27 -10.14 4.98
C SER A 117 6.32 -9.17 5.52
N THR A 118 6.19 -7.88 5.21
CA THR A 118 6.95 -6.80 5.83
C THR A 118 6.00 -5.70 6.29
N GLY A 119 6.45 -4.94 7.29
CA GLY A 119 5.70 -3.80 7.78
C GLY A 119 5.60 -2.68 6.74
N TYR A 120 4.66 -1.76 6.99
CA TYR A 120 4.34 -0.62 6.14
C TYR A 120 4.88 0.68 6.73
N TRP A 121 5.69 1.40 5.97
CA TRP A 121 6.23 2.70 6.36
C TRP A 121 5.12 3.69 6.72
N SER A 122 5.38 4.48 7.75
CA SER A 122 4.56 5.63 8.12
C SER A 122 5.33 6.94 7.98
N ALA A 123 4.61 8.01 7.67
CA ALA A 123 5.12 9.38 7.65
C ALA A 123 5.43 9.94 9.06
N THR A 124 5.05 9.23 10.12
CA THR A 124 5.22 9.67 11.52
C THR A 124 6.67 9.45 11.98
N PRO A 125 7.40 10.52 12.37
CA PRO A 125 8.77 10.41 12.85
C PRO A 125 8.87 9.85 14.28
N ASP A 126 10.01 9.22 14.59
CA ASP A 126 10.42 8.75 15.91
C ASP A 126 11.88 9.17 16.16
N GLY A 127 12.09 10.46 16.45
CA GLY A 127 13.44 11.04 16.47
C GLY A 127 14.05 11.07 15.06
N SER A 128 15.19 10.36 14.88
CA SER A 128 15.83 10.17 13.57
C SER A 128 15.32 8.94 12.81
N LEU A 129 14.43 8.16 13.43
CA LEU A 129 13.78 7.00 12.85
C LEU A 129 12.38 7.38 12.38
N TYR A 130 11.71 6.44 11.71
CA TYR A 130 10.30 6.56 11.34
C TYR A 130 9.53 5.33 11.79
N TYR A 131 8.26 5.55 12.15
CA TYR A 131 7.38 4.45 12.51
C TYR A 131 7.00 3.63 11.27
N TYR A 132 6.69 2.36 11.51
CA TYR A 132 6.05 1.47 10.56
C TYR A 132 5.12 0.51 11.31
N VAL A 133 4.17 -0.09 10.59
CA VAL A 133 3.13 -0.95 11.18
C VAL A 133 3.06 -2.28 10.42
N TYR A 134 3.04 -3.39 11.15
CA TYR A 134 2.72 -4.71 10.58
C TYR A 134 1.21 -4.84 10.40
N LEU A 135 0.73 -5.01 9.17
CA LEU A 135 -0.72 -5.04 8.86
C LEU A 135 -1.35 -6.44 8.94
N ASP A 136 -0.60 -7.46 9.33
CA ASP A 136 -1.07 -8.81 9.66
C ASP A 136 -1.32 -9.03 11.15
N TYR A 137 -0.50 -8.45 12.04
CA TYR A 137 -0.64 -8.59 13.50
C TYR A 137 -0.55 -7.29 14.30
N GLY A 138 -0.40 -6.14 13.64
CA GLY A 138 -0.67 -4.82 14.23
C GLY A 138 0.42 -4.24 15.13
N ASP A 139 1.61 -4.83 15.15
CA ASP A 139 2.74 -4.32 15.91
C ASP A 139 3.31 -3.05 15.28
N VAL A 140 3.80 -2.16 16.12
CA VAL A 140 4.29 -0.83 15.73
C VAL A 140 5.72 -0.67 16.23
N ARG A 141 6.62 -0.34 15.31
CA ARG A 141 8.05 -0.16 15.60
C ARG A 141 8.59 1.02 14.83
N SER A 142 9.85 1.37 15.07
CA SER A 142 10.58 2.36 14.29
C SER A 142 11.90 1.82 13.76
N LEU A 143 12.30 2.30 12.59
CA LEU A 143 13.51 1.88 11.89
C LEU A 143 14.21 3.07 11.22
N ASN A 144 15.48 2.88 10.86
CA ASN A 144 16.22 3.86 10.09
C ASN A 144 15.58 4.03 8.70
N PRO A 145 15.42 5.26 8.18
CA PRO A 145 14.79 5.51 6.88
C PRO A 145 15.46 4.82 5.69
N SER A 146 16.71 4.34 5.82
CA SER A 146 17.40 3.53 4.80
C SER A 146 17.00 2.05 4.80
N THR A 147 16.02 1.63 5.60
CA THR A 147 15.52 0.25 5.59
C THR A 147 14.43 0.08 4.54
N THR A 148 14.36 -1.08 3.88
CA THR A 148 13.39 -1.33 2.82
C THR A 148 12.14 -2.02 3.38
N LEU A 149 10.99 -1.34 3.34
CA LEU A 149 9.69 -1.85 3.81
C LEU A 149 8.61 -1.62 2.73
N TYR A 150 7.38 -2.06 3.00
CA TYR A 150 6.23 -1.74 2.16
C TYR A 150 5.72 -0.31 2.39
N ALA A 151 4.87 0.17 1.48
CA ALA A 151 4.30 1.51 1.56
C ALA A 151 2.79 1.50 1.30
N SER A 152 2.06 2.36 2.01
CA SER A 152 0.66 2.65 1.73
C SER A 152 0.51 4.16 1.57
N CYS A 153 -0.06 4.57 0.45
CA CYS A 153 -0.43 5.96 0.25
C CYS A 153 -1.87 6.16 0.71
N VAL A 154 -2.11 7.27 1.38
CA VAL A 154 -3.43 7.70 1.85
C VAL A 154 -3.82 8.99 1.16
N SER A 155 -5.09 9.13 0.85
CA SER A 155 -5.66 10.35 0.30
C SER A 155 -6.97 10.69 1.00
N ASN A 156 -7.11 11.96 1.40
CA ASN A 156 -8.31 12.47 2.07
C ASN A 156 -9.37 12.91 1.04
N PRO A 157 -10.67 12.88 1.41
CA PRO A 157 -11.78 13.31 0.57
C PRO A 157 -11.58 14.69 -0.06
#